data_AF-A0A6I9ZCY5-F1
#
_entry.id   AF-A0A6I9ZCY5-F1
#
_cell.length_a   1.000
_cell.length_b   1.000
_cell.length_c   1.000
_cell.angle_alpha   90.00
_cell.angle_beta   90.00
_cell.angle_gamma   90.00
#
_symmetry.space_group_name_H-M   'P 1'
#
loop_
_entity.id
_entity.type
_entity.pdbx_description
1 polymer ?
#
loop_
_entity_poly.entity_id
_entity_poly.type
_entity_poly.pdbx_seq_one_letter_code
_entity_poly.pdbx_strand_id
1 'polypeptide(L)' 'DTLQRLLEENDQLIRCIVEYQNKGRATDCVQYQHILHRNLIYLATIADASPPRMQKPVD' A
#
# COMPACT_ATOMS: atom_id res chain seq x y z
N ASP A 1 7.97 7.76 -10.50
CA ASP A 1 6.76 7.41 -11.27
C ASP A 1 6.06 6.14 -10.77
N THR A 2 6.71 4.98 -10.73
CA THR A 2 6.06 3.73 -10.29
C THR A 2 5.57 3.76 -8.85
N LEU A 3 6.37 4.29 -7.90
CA LEU A 3 5.97 4.41 -6.50
C LEU A 3 4.74 5.30 -6.30
N GLN A 4 4.70 6.44 -7.00
CA GLN A 4 3.57 7.36 -6.92
C GLN A 4 2.28 6.73 -7.44
N ARG A 5 2.33 6.04 -8.59
CA ARG A 5 1.17 5.31 -9.12
C ARG A 5 0.67 4.24 -8.15
N LEU A 6 1.59 3.56 -7.47
CA LEU A 6 1.25 2.50 -6.52
C LEU A 6 0.60 3.08 -5.24
N LEU A 7 1.01 4.28 -4.81
CA LEU A 7 0.34 5.02 -3.74
C LEU A 7 -1.05 5.51 -4.15
N GLU A 8 -1.20 6.04 -5.37
CA GLU A 8 -2.50 6.45 -5.94
C GLU A 8 -3.46 5.26 -6.11
N GLU A 9 -2.93 4.08 -6.47
CA GLU A 9 -3.68 2.84 -6.56
C GLU A 9 -4.11 2.35 -5.17
N ASN A 10 -3.24 2.41 -4.17
CA ASN A 10 -3.58 2.06 -2.78
C ASN A 10 -4.70 2.93 -2.23
N ASP A 11 -4.66 4.24 -2.49
CA ASP A 11 -5.71 5.16 -2.09
C ASP A 11 -7.07 4.81 -2.72
N GLN A 12 -7.08 4.51 -4.02
CA GLN A 12 -8.29 4.08 -4.72
C GLN A 12 -8.82 2.74 -4.19
N LEU A 13 -7.94 1.77 -3.94
CA LEU A 13 -8.29 0.47 -3.38
C LEU A 13 -8.94 0.61 -2.00
N ILE A 14 -8.36 1.44 -1.12
CA ILE A 14 -8.92 1.69 0.22
C ILE A 14 -10.31 2.31 0.11
N ARG A 15 -10.49 3.34 -0.72
CA ARG A 15 -11.81 3.96 -0.95
C ARG A 15 -12.84 2.96 -1.47
N CYS A 16 -12.46 2.13 -2.44
CA CYS A 16 -13.32 1.10 -3.02
C CYS A 16 -13.71 0.03 -1.99
N ILE A 17 -12.75 -0.45 -1.18
CA ILE A 17 -13.00 -1.43 -0.12
C ILE A 17 -13.99 -0.88 0.90
N VAL A 18 -13.81 0.35 1.36
CA VAL A 18 -14.73 0.99 2.33
C VAL A 18 -16.14 1.11 1.76
N GLU A 19 -16.26 1.52 0.49
CA GLU A 19 -17.55 1.60 -0.19
C GLU A 19 -18.25 0.23 -0.27
N TYR A 20 -17.50 -0.83 -0.58
CA TYR A 20 -18.04 -2.19 -0.71
C TYR A 20 -18.39 -2.81 0.64
N GLN A 21 -17.64 -2.49 1.69
CA GLN A 21 -17.99 -2.86 3.06
C GLN A 21 -19.34 -2.22 3.46
N ASN A 22 -19.52 -0.93 3.18
CA ASN A 22 -20.78 -0.22 3.45
C ASN A 22 -21.98 -0.79 2.66
N LYS A 23 -21.73 -1.40 1.49
CA LYS A 23 -22.76 -2.06 0.66
C LYS A 23 -22.97 -3.54 1.00
N GLY A 24 -22.24 -4.10 1.96
CA GLY A 24 -22.34 -5.52 2.32
C GLY A 24 -21.69 -6.48 1.31
N ARG A 25 -20.85 -5.99 0.40
CA ARG A 25 -20.16 -6.78 -0.63
C ARG A 25 -18.85 -7.40 -0.11
N ALA A 26 -18.96 -8.30 0.85
CA ALA A 26 -17.80 -8.88 1.55
C ALA A 26 -16.83 -9.63 0.61
N THR A 27 -17.35 -10.38 -0.37
CA THR A 27 -16.54 -11.16 -1.32
C THR A 27 -15.63 -10.29 -2.18
N ASP A 28 -16.17 -9.17 -2.66
CA ASP A 28 -15.38 -8.22 -3.45
C ASP A 28 -14.32 -7.53 -2.60
N CYS A 29 -14.66 -7.15 -1.36
CA CYS A 29 -13.71 -6.54 -0.42
C CYS A 29 -12.46 -7.41 -0.25
N VAL A 30 -12.63 -8.72 -0.10
CA VAL A 30 -11.50 -9.66 0.08
C VAL A 30 -10.55 -9.63 -1.12
N GLN A 31 -11.08 -9.54 -2.35
CA GLN A 31 -10.22 -9.45 -3.54
C GLN A 31 -9.40 -8.15 -3.55
N TYR A 32 -10.04 -7.01 -3.31
CA TYR A 32 -9.32 -5.73 -3.26
C TYR A 32 -8.34 -5.65 -2.08
N GLN A 33 -8.67 -6.28 -0.94
CA GLN A 33 -7.77 -6.38 0.21
C GLN A 33 -6.49 -7.16 -0.12
N HIS A 34 -6.57 -8.24 -0.90
CA HIS A 34 -5.37 -8.98 -1.32
C HIS A 34 -4.45 -8.12 -2.21
N ILE A 35 -5.02 -7.35 -3.14
CA ILE A 35 -4.26 -6.44 -4.00
C ILE A 35 -3.59 -5.36 -3.16
N LEU A 36 -4.34 -4.71 -2.26
CA LEU A 36 -3.82 -3.70 -1.35
C LEU A 36 -2.68 -4.26 -0.47
N HIS A 37 -2.85 -5.46 0.08
CA HIS A 37 -1.82 -6.11 0.87
C HIS A 37 -0.53 -6.33 0.07
N ARG A 38 -0.63 -6.85 -1.16
CA ARG A 38 0.53 -7.04 -2.03
C ARG A 38 1.27 -5.72 -2.30
N ASN A 39 0.52 -4.65 -2.55
CA ASN A 39 1.10 -3.34 -2.80
C ASN A 39 1.83 -2.78 -1.57
N LEU A 40 1.25 -2.94 -0.37
CA LEU A 40 1.89 -2.52 0.88
C LEU A 40 3.16 -3.31 1.18
N ILE A 41 3.14 -4.64 0.99
CA ILE A 41 4.33 -5.48 1.15
C ILE A 41 5.41 -5.07 0.14
N TYR A 42 5.06 -4.82 -1.12
CA TYR A 42 6.01 -4.37 -2.12
C TYR A 42 6.66 -3.03 -1.75
N LEU A 43 5.88 -2.07 -1.26
CA LEU A 43 6.40 -0.79 -0.76
C LEU A 43 7.34 -0.99 0.44
N ALA A 44 6.97 -1.84 1.40
CA ALA A 44 7.81 -2.15 2.55
C ALA A 44 9.15 -2.79 2.13
N THR A 45 9.12 -3.78 1.24
CA THR A 45 10.34 -4.42 0.72
C THR A 45 11.29 -3.43 0.05
N ILE A 46 10.76 -2.46 -0.72
CA ILE A 46 11.60 -1.42 -1.33
C ILE A 46 12.13 -0.46 -0.26
N ALA A 47 11.32 -0.09 0.72
CA ALA A 47 11.74 0.77 1.82
C ALA A 47 12.85 0.13 2.65
N ASP A 48 12.76 -1.17 2.92
CA ASP A 48 13.78 -1.94 3.65
C ASP A 48 15.05 -2.19 2.83
N ALA A 49 14.91 -2.36 1.51
CA ALA A 49 16.06 -2.45 0.60
C ALA A 49 16.74 -1.10 0.33
N SER A 50 16.12 0.01 0.77
CA SER A 50 16.72 1.33 0.70
C SER A 50 17.81 1.41 1.77
N PRO A 51 19.08 1.71 1.42
CA PRO A 51 20.14 1.81 2.43
C PRO A 51 19.72 2.84 3.48
N PRO A 52 19.90 2.55 4.79
CA PRO A 52 19.62 3.53 5.82
C PRO A 52 20.40 4.79 5.46
N ARG A 53 19.68 5.90 5.26
CA ARG A 53 20.29 7.21 5.03
C ARG A 53 21.30 7.39 6.14
N MET A 54 22.58 7.41 5.77
CA MET A 54 23.73 7.58 6.64
C MET A 54 23.45 8.74 7.59
N GLN A 55 22.98 8.44 8.80
CA GLN A 55 22.91 9.40 9.88
C GLN A 55 24.38 9.72 10.15
N LYS A 56 24.80 10.93 9.78
CA LYS A 56 26.10 11.42 10.18
C LYS A 56 26.17 11.28 11.70
N PRO A 57 27.19 10.62 12.27
CA PRO A 57 27.40 10.70 13.69
C PRO A 57 27.59 12.17 14.02
N VAL A 58 26.73 12.68 14.89
CA VAL A 58 26.94 13.95 15.57
C VAL A 58 28.09 13.71 16.53
N ASP A 59 29.28 14.20 16.16
CA ASP A 59 30.41 14.42 17.09
C ASP A 59 30.04 15.49 18.13
#